data_AF-A0A6A5H1D2-F1
#
_entry.id   AF-A0A6A5H1D2-F1
#
_cell.length_a   1.000
_cell.length_b   1.000
_cell.length_c   1.000
_cell.angle_alpha   90.00
_cell.angle_beta   90.00
_cell.angle_gamma   90.00
#
_symmetry.space_group_name_H-M   'P 1'
#
loop_
_entity.id
_entity.type
_entity.pdbx_description
1 polymer ?
#
loop_
_entity_poly.entity_id
_entity_poly.type
_entity_poly.pdbx_seq_one_letter_code
_entity_poly.pdbx_strand_id
1 'polypeptide(L)'
;MSLLKKCVGLDPNFRKPLDVALIWEGNYWDDQDVHDCCDVDWETCEILVRKISKALSLPTAPTSSENVEEGQKVLIFMPRLMQLPLTILAAYRAGLVAIVMDPLTIKNEILESVVLTEKPKFVVTVDAFWQAQQLMEVKKNIENLRGMSETQLLVIRHVAPNNGIPPPKKHFPARRPSYQTSLDLRNGQDWEWSTVMADIDVEENKYSEGDDEFKWNDEDIVVKMVDEMG
;
A
#
# COMPACT_ATOMS: atom_id res chain seq x y z
N MET A 1 8.18 22.23 5.35
CA MET A 1 7.03 22.50 4.46
C MET A 1 7.57 22.51 3.04
N SER A 2 7.08 21.81 2.01
CA SER A 2 6.11 20.71 1.86
C SER A 2 6.86 19.38 1.54
N LEU A 3 6.52 18.26 2.20
CA LEU A 3 6.56 16.93 1.55
C LEU A 3 5.11 16.58 1.10
N LEU A 4 4.56 17.57 0.38
CA LEU A 4 3.26 17.74 -0.29
C LEU A 4 1.89 17.81 0.44
N LYS A 5 1.57 18.64 1.44
CA LYS A 5 2.32 19.56 2.28
C LYS A 5 2.49 18.83 3.61
N LYS A 6 3.46 17.90 3.56
CA LYS A 6 3.76 16.81 4.49
C LYS A 6 2.67 15.71 4.50
N CYS A 7 2.27 15.29 3.30
CA CYS A 7 1.51 14.06 3.00
C CYS A 7 0.03 13.99 3.47
N VAL A 8 -0.98 14.75 3.06
CA VAL A 8 -1.23 15.59 1.89
C VAL A 8 -2.31 16.62 2.32
N GLY A 9 -2.14 17.28 3.48
CA GLY A 9 -3.03 18.36 3.94
C GLY A 9 -2.76 19.64 3.15
N LEU A 10 -3.30 19.66 1.92
CA LEU A 10 -2.90 20.52 0.79
C LEU A 10 -2.59 21.98 1.14
N ASP A 11 -1.55 22.54 0.51
CA ASP A 11 -1.76 23.79 -0.24
C ASP A 11 -0.73 23.91 -1.38
N PRO A 12 -1.08 23.43 -2.57
CA PRO A 12 -0.47 23.89 -3.79
C PRO A 12 -1.28 25.11 -4.26
N ASN A 13 -0.80 26.34 -4.04
CA ASN A 13 -1.48 27.62 -4.31
C ASN A 13 -2.07 27.87 -5.73
N PHE A 14 -2.28 26.85 -6.58
CA PHE A 14 -2.70 26.90 -7.98
C PHE A 14 -3.53 25.70 -8.49
N ARG A 15 -4.00 24.76 -7.66
CA ARG A 15 -4.83 23.62 -8.14
C ARG A 15 -6.11 23.45 -7.33
N LYS A 16 -7.21 23.13 -8.02
CA LYS A 16 -8.53 22.90 -7.42
C LYS A 16 -8.58 21.50 -6.78
N PRO A 17 -9.36 21.29 -5.71
CA PRO A 17 -9.51 19.96 -5.08
C PRO A 17 -9.86 18.84 -6.06
N LEU A 18 -10.63 19.19 -7.11
CA LEU A 18 -11.08 18.29 -8.17
C LEU A 18 -10.10 18.17 -9.36
N ASP A 19 -8.94 18.82 -9.30
CA ASP A 19 -7.90 18.61 -10.30
C ASP A 19 -7.27 17.24 -10.08
N VAL A 20 -6.96 16.55 -11.19
CA VAL A 20 -6.34 15.22 -11.14
C VAL A 20 -4.96 15.31 -10.47
N ALA A 21 -4.77 14.47 -9.45
CA ALA A 21 -3.55 14.34 -8.67
C ALA A 21 -2.73 13.11 -9.11
N LEU A 22 -3.42 12.01 -9.36
CA LEU A 22 -2.83 10.73 -9.74
C LEU A 22 -3.63 10.12 -10.88
N ILE A 23 -2.92 9.67 -11.90
CA ILE A 23 -3.46 8.87 -13.00
C ILE A 23 -2.83 7.49 -12.87
N TRP A 24 -3.66 6.46 -12.83
CA TRP A 24 -3.22 5.08 -12.82
C TRP A 24 -3.76 4.34 -14.03
N GLU A 25 -2.85 3.72 -14.75
CA GLU A 25 -3.17 2.79 -15.84
C GLU A 25 -2.80 1.39 -15.37
N GLY A 26 -3.81 0.53 -15.37
CA GLY A 26 -3.74 -0.89 -15.13
C GLY A 26 -3.31 -1.65 -16.38
N ASN A 27 -3.28 -2.97 -16.25
CA ASN A 27 -2.63 -3.83 -17.24
C ASN A 27 -3.58 -4.29 -18.37
N TYR A 28 -4.90 -4.19 -18.18
CA TYR A 28 -5.89 -4.59 -19.19
C TYR A 28 -6.18 -3.46 -20.17
N TRP A 29 -6.18 -3.78 -21.47
CA TRP A 29 -6.62 -2.93 -22.57
C TRP A 29 -7.19 -3.82 -23.67
N ASP A 30 -8.39 -3.54 -24.18
CA ASP A 30 -8.97 -4.25 -25.32
C ASP A 30 -9.15 -3.41 -26.59
N ASP A 31 -9.55 -4.08 -27.67
CA ASP A 31 -9.74 -3.51 -28.99
C ASP A 31 -10.92 -2.53 -29.08
N GLN A 32 -11.71 -2.40 -28.02
CA GLN A 32 -12.85 -1.48 -27.90
C GLN A 32 -12.54 -0.28 -26.99
N ASP A 33 -11.26 -0.03 -26.70
CA ASP A 33 -10.80 1.05 -25.84
C ASP A 33 -11.28 0.91 -24.39
N VAL A 34 -11.56 -0.32 -23.94
CA VAL A 34 -11.82 -0.60 -22.54
C VAL A 34 -10.49 -0.95 -21.87
N HIS A 35 -10.05 -0.06 -20.99
CA HIS A 35 -8.85 -0.26 -20.20
C HIS A 35 -9.15 -0.12 -18.70
N ASP A 36 -8.30 -0.73 -17.89
CA ASP A 36 -8.37 -0.67 -16.44
C ASP A 36 -7.63 0.59 -15.98
N CYS A 37 -8.33 1.70 -15.75
CA CYS A 37 -7.70 2.96 -15.37
C CYS A 37 -8.43 3.65 -14.21
N CYS A 38 -7.76 4.61 -13.58
CA CYS A 38 -8.34 5.43 -12.54
C CYS A 38 -7.66 6.79 -12.48
N ASP A 39 -8.46 7.85 -12.52
CA ASP A 39 -8.03 9.21 -12.18
C ASP A 39 -8.48 9.51 -10.75
N VAL A 40 -7.55 10.02 -9.95
CA VAL A 40 -7.81 10.40 -8.56
C VAL A 40 -7.45 11.85 -8.36
N ASP A 41 -8.41 12.60 -7.85
CA ASP A 41 -8.25 14.01 -7.53
C ASP A 41 -7.47 14.22 -6.22
N TRP A 42 -7.10 15.47 -5.95
CA TRP A 42 -6.30 15.82 -4.79
C TRP A 42 -7.03 15.59 -3.47
N GLU A 43 -8.34 15.85 -3.43
CA GLU A 43 -9.18 15.62 -2.25
C GLU A 43 -9.22 14.13 -1.87
N THR A 44 -9.44 13.27 -2.86
CA THR A 44 -9.45 11.82 -2.68
C THR A 44 -8.06 11.32 -2.27
N CYS A 45 -6.99 11.83 -2.88
CA CYS A 45 -5.62 11.50 -2.47
C CYS A 45 -5.36 11.85 -1.00
N GLU A 46 -5.81 13.02 -0.54
CA GLU A 46 -5.68 13.43 0.86
C GLU A 46 -6.41 12.47 1.80
N ILE A 47 -7.68 12.18 1.52
CA ILE A 47 -8.50 11.27 2.33
C ILE A 47 -7.83 9.90 2.41
N LEU A 48 -7.40 9.36 1.26
CA LEU A 48 -6.73 8.06 1.20
C LEU A 48 -5.44 8.07 2.03
N VAL A 49 -4.57 9.07 1.89
CA VAL A 49 -3.32 9.12 2.66
C VAL A 49 -3.58 9.21 4.16
N ARG A 50 -4.60 9.97 4.61
CA ARG A 50 -4.99 10.03 6.03
C ARG A 50 -5.49 8.68 6.54
N LYS A 51 -6.33 8.00 5.78
CA LYS A 51 -6.84 6.67 6.15
C LYS A 51 -5.72 5.64 6.22
N ILE A 52 -4.85 5.63 5.21
CA ILE A 52 -3.71 4.72 5.16
C ILE A 52 -2.73 4.98 6.31
N SER A 53 -2.46 6.26 6.61
CA SER A 53 -1.57 6.64 7.71
C SER A 53 -2.09 6.09 9.05
N LYS A 54 -3.39 6.27 9.33
CA LYS A 54 -4.03 5.67 10.52
C LYS A 54 -3.93 4.13 10.52
N ALA A 55 -4.10 3.49 9.37
CA ALA A 55 -4.00 2.03 9.26
C ALA A 55 -2.59 1.52 9.60
N LEU A 56 -1.54 2.18 9.10
CA LEU A 56 -0.15 1.83 9.38
C LEU A 56 0.21 2.06 10.86
N SER A 57 -0.49 2.98 11.52
CA SER A 57 -0.35 3.25 12.95
C SER A 57 -1.05 2.23 13.85
N LEU A 58 -1.94 1.37 13.33
CA LEU A 58 -2.63 0.37 14.14
C LEU A 58 -1.64 -0.63 14.78
N PRO A 59 -1.98 -1.24 15.92
CA PRO A 59 -1.14 -2.26 16.54
C PRO A 59 -1.11 -3.52 15.67
N THR A 60 -0.02 -4.28 15.67
CA THR A 60 0.07 -5.54 14.90
C THR A 60 -0.81 -6.65 15.48
N ALA A 61 -1.08 -6.61 16.78
CA ALA A 61 -1.96 -7.56 17.45
C ALA A 61 -3.07 -6.83 18.24
N PRO A 62 -4.29 -7.38 18.33
CA PRO A 62 -5.38 -6.81 19.13
C PRO A 62 -5.01 -6.59 20.62
N THR A 63 -4.01 -7.33 21.10
CA THR A 63 -3.52 -7.30 22.49
C THR A 63 -2.25 -6.46 22.67
N SER A 64 -1.61 -6.00 21.59
CA SER A 64 -0.42 -5.15 21.71
C SER A 64 -0.83 -3.71 21.99
N SER A 65 -0.39 -3.16 23.11
CA SER A 65 -0.47 -1.73 23.41
C SER A 65 0.71 -0.95 22.79
N GLU A 66 1.27 -1.46 21.69
CA GLU A 66 2.39 -0.82 21.00
C GLU A 66 1.89 0.50 20.41
N ASN A 67 2.34 1.60 21.01
CA ASN A 67 2.26 2.89 20.34
C ASN A 67 3.21 2.87 19.14
N VAL A 68 2.87 3.61 18.10
CA VAL A 68 3.82 3.85 17.01
C VAL A 68 5.04 4.54 17.59
N GLU A 69 6.18 3.85 17.55
CA GLU A 69 7.45 4.44 17.92
C GLU A 69 8.06 5.11 16.68
N GLU A 70 8.64 6.29 16.89
CA GLU A 70 9.32 7.05 15.86
C GLU A 70 10.42 6.20 15.20
N GLY A 71 10.48 6.24 13.87
CA GLY A 71 11.48 5.48 13.11
C GLY A 71 11.15 3.98 12.95
N GLN A 72 9.98 3.52 13.41
CA GLN A 72 9.48 2.19 13.04
C GLN A 72 9.37 2.06 11.52
N LYS A 73 9.69 0.87 11.02
CA LYS A 73 9.77 0.60 9.58
C LYS A 73 8.53 -0.11 9.10
N VAL A 74 8.06 0.25 7.91
CA VAL A 74 7.10 -0.53 7.14
C VAL A 74 7.74 -0.93 5.82
N LEU A 75 7.58 -2.19 5.45
CA LEU A 75 8.04 -2.67 4.15
C LEU A 75 6.88 -2.61 3.16
N ILE A 76 7.07 -1.94 2.04
CA ILE A 76 6.12 -1.80 0.96
C ILE A 76 6.62 -2.67 -0.20
N PHE A 77 6.04 -3.86 -0.33
CA PHE A 77 6.36 -4.84 -1.37
C PHE A 77 5.22 -4.92 -2.38
N MET A 78 5.16 -3.94 -3.29
CA MET A 78 4.03 -3.77 -4.21
C MET A 78 4.51 -3.41 -5.62
N PRO A 79 3.77 -3.86 -6.66
CA PRO A 79 4.03 -3.41 -8.03
C PRO A 79 3.57 -1.95 -8.21
N ARG A 80 3.73 -1.40 -9.42
CA ARG A 80 3.33 -0.02 -9.80
C ARG A 80 1.81 0.16 -9.82
N LEU A 81 1.20 0.19 -8.63
CA LEU A 81 -0.22 0.45 -8.41
C LEU A 81 -0.42 1.82 -7.81
N MET A 82 -1.63 2.36 -7.91
CA MET A 82 -2.01 3.60 -7.24
C MET A 82 -1.74 3.60 -5.73
N GLN A 83 -1.91 2.46 -5.06
CA GLN A 83 -1.66 2.34 -3.62
C GLN A 83 -0.20 2.52 -3.25
N LEU A 84 0.76 2.29 -4.16
CA LEU A 84 2.20 2.41 -3.88
C LEU A 84 2.58 3.85 -3.46
N PRO A 85 2.40 4.89 -4.28
CA PRO A 85 2.72 6.26 -3.89
C PRO A 85 1.90 6.73 -2.68
N LEU A 86 0.62 6.32 -2.58
CA LEU A 86 -0.23 6.69 -1.45
C LEU A 86 0.28 6.09 -0.13
N THR A 87 0.73 4.84 -0.13
CA THR A 87 1.31 4.17 1.05
C THR A 87 2.62 4.81 1.46
N ILE A 88 3.48 5.19 0.51
CA ILE A 88 4.74 5.90 0.80
C ILE A 88 4.45 7.22 1.51
N LEU A 89 3.52 8.02 0.97
CA LEU A 89 3.11 9.29 1.57
C LEU A 89 2.51 9.08 2.97
N ALA A 90 1.67 8.06 3.13
CA ALA A 90 1.03 7.73 4.39
C ALA A 90 2.01 7.25 5.47
N ALA A 91 3.02 6.46 5.11
CA ALA A 91 4.08 6.03 6.01
C ALA A 91 4.84 7.25 6.56
N TYR A 92 5.24 8.16 5.67
CA TYR A 92 5.86 9.42 6.09
C TYR A 92 4.95 10.24 7.01
N ARG A 93 3.65 10.37 6.68
CA ARG A 93 2.66 11.07 7.51
C ARG A 93 2.59 10.47 8.92
N ALA A 94 2.69 9.15 9.01
CA ALA A 94 2.64 8.41 10.27
C ALA A 94 3.96 8.47 11.08
N GLY A 95 5.02 9.11 10.58
CA GLY A 95 6.34 9.09 11.24
C GLY A 95 7.08 7.75 11.08
N LEU A 96 6.72 6.96 10.06
CA LEU A 96 7.32 5.66 9.76
C LEU A 96 8.36 5.77 8.64
N VAL A 97 9.34 4.88 8.68
CA VAL A 97 10.32 4.71 7.60
C VAL A 97 9.77 3.70 6.59
N ALA A 98 9.54 4.14 5.36
CA ALA A 98 9.09 3.25 4.29
C ALA A 98 10.28 2.58 3.59
N ILE A 99 10.33 1.25 3.61
CA ILE A 99 11.25 0.46 2.78
C ILE A 99 10.46 0.01 1.57
N VAL A 100 10.89 0.33 0.36
CA VAL A 100 10.12 0.08 -0.86
C VAL A 100 10.87 -0.90 -1.76
N MET A 101 10.16 -1.93 -2.21
CA MET A 101 10.70 -3.03 -3.01
C MET A 101 9.70 -3.42 -4.11
N ASP A 102 10.17 -3.60 -5.35
CA ASP A 102 9.32 -4.00 -6.49
C ASP A 102 9.30 -5.53 -6.64
N PRO A 103 8.14 -6.20 -6.48
CA PRO A 103 8.02 -7.65 -6.61
C PRO A 103 8.36 -8.19 -8.02
N LEU A 104 8.47 -7.34 -9.04
CA LEU A 104 8.90 -7.74 -10.37
C LEU A 104 10.40 -8.00 -10.49
N THR A 105 11.21 -7.32 -9.68
CA THR A 105 12.67 -7.31 -9.84
C THR A 105 13.39 -7.93 -8.65
N ILE A 106 12.80 -7.82 -7.47
CA ILE A 106 13.37 -8.33 -6.23
C ILE A 106 13.28 -9.85 -6.16
N LYS A 107 14.39 -10.47 -5.80
CA LYS A 107 14.47 -11.91 -5.52
C LYS A 107 14.08 -12.21 -4.07
N ASN A 108 13.59 -13.42 -3.84
CA ASN A 108 13.16 -13.88 -2.52
C ASN A 108 14.27 -13.79 -1.47
N GLU A 109 15.51 -14.09 -1.83
CA GLU A 109 16.65 -14.07 -0.89
C GLU A 109 16.95 -12.65 -0.39
N ILE A 110 16.78 -11.65 -1.25
CA ILE A 110 16.96 -10.23 -0.90
C ILE A 110 15.82 -9.79 0.01
N LEU A 111 14.58 -10.14 -0.34
CA LEU A 111 13.40 -9.87 0.49
C LEU A 111 13.55 -10.47 1.89
N GLU A 112 13.97 -11.74 1.99
CA GLU A 112 14.25 -12.39 3.27
C GLU A 112 15.31 -11.66 4.08
N SER A 113 16.43 -11.30 3.44
CA SER A 113 17.51 -10.57 4.10
C SER A 113 17.02 -9.22 4.64
N VAL A 114 16.24 -8.48 3.86
CA VAL A 114 15.66 -7.20 4.27
C VAL A 114 14.69 -7.38 5.43
N VAL A 115 13.76 -8.33 5.37
CA VAL A 115 12.80 -8.57 6.47
C VAL A 115 13.51 -8.94 7.77
N LEU A 116 14.52 -9.81 7.70
CA LEU A 116 15.28 -10.25 8.88
C LEU A 116 16.13 -9.13 9.49
N THR A 117 16.70 -8.28 8.64
CA THR A 117 17.60 -7.20 9.07
C THR A 117 16.82 -5.99 9.56
N GLU A 118 15.82 -5.56 8.79
CA GLU A 118 15.10 -4.32 9.03
C GLU A 118 13.93 -4.50 10.01
N LYS A 119 13.43 -5.74 10.16
CA LYS A 119 12.34 -6.12 11.07
C LYS A 119 11.14 -5.15 10.96
N PRO A 120 10.56 -5.01 9.75
CA PRO A 120 9.44 -4.10 9.56
C PRO A 120 8.25 -4.51 10.43
N LYS A 121 7.53 -3.51 10.95
CA LYS A 121 6.30 -3.70 11.74
C LYS A 121 5.25 -4.48 10.93
N PHE A 122 5.10 -4.10 9.67
CA PHE A 122 4.24 -4.79 8.70
C PHE A 122 4.91 -4.82 7.33
N VAL A 123 4.51 -5.80 6.52
CA VAL A 123 4.69 -5.76 5.07
C VAL A 123 3.36 -5.42 4.41
N VAL A 124 3.31 -4.31 3.68
CA VAL A 124 2.20 -3.94 2.81
C VAL A 124 2.43 -4.57 1.44
N THR A 125 1.49 -5.40 0.98
CA THR A 125 1.61 -6.15 -0.27
C THR A 125 0.24 -6.28 -0.97
N VAL A 126 0.24 -6.87 -2.15
CA VAL A 126 -0.97 -7.30 -2.85
C VAL A 126 -1.12 -8.83 -2.82
N ASP A 127 -2.34 -9.31 -3.07
CA ASP A 127 -2.61 -10.71 -3.35
C ASP A 127 -1.84 -11.20 -4.58
N ALA A 128 -2.08 -10.57 -5.73
CA ALA A 128 -1.48 -10.85 -7.02
C ALA A 128 -1.56 -9.61 -7.92
N PHE A 129 -0.82 -9.62 -9.03
CA PHE A 129 -0.98 -8.62 -10.09
C PHE A 129 -0.70 -9.24 -11.47
N TRP A 130 -1.17 -8.57 -12.51
CA TRP A 130 -0.86 -8.96 -13.88
C TRP A 130 0.37 -8.19 -14.40
N GLN A 131 1.30 -8.91 -14.99
CA GLN A 131 2.39 -8.37 -15.80
C GLN A 131 2.20 -8.85 -17.24
N ALA A 132 1.70 -7.97 -18.11
CA ALA A 132 1.20 -8.36 -19.42
C ALA A 132 0.19 -9.51 -19.29
N GLN A 133 0.45 -10.68 -19.86
CA GLN A 133 -0.46 -11.83 -19.77
C GLN A 133 -0.12 -12.81 -18.64
N GLN A 134 0.86 -12.50 -17.80
CA GLN A 134 1.29 -13.36 -16.71
C GLN A 134 0.70 -12.89 -15.38
N LEU A 135 0.04 -13.80 -14.66
CA LEU A 135 -0.44 -13.56 -13.30
C LEU A 135 0.68 -13.88 -12.31
N MET A 136 0.99 -12.92 -11.45
CA MET A 136 2.02 -13.02 -10.42
C MET A 136 1.37 -13.05 -9.04
N GLU A 137 1.34 -14.21 -8.37
CA GLU A 137 0.77 -14.40 -7.02
C GLU A 137 1.75 -13.92 -5.92
N VAL A 138 1.78 -12.62 -5.63
CA VAL A 138 2.77 -12.00 -4.72
C VAL A 138 2.69 -12.55 -3.31
N LYS A 139 1.52 -12.46 -2.64
CA LYS A 139 1.37 -12.88 -1.24
C LYS A 139 1.80 -14.34 -1.05
N LYS A 140 1.28 -15.22 -1.89
CA LYS A 140 1.54 -16.66 -1.84
C LYS A 140 3.03 -16.99 -2.01
N ASN A 141 3.74 -16.22 -2.84
CA ASN A 141 5.17 -16.41 -3.06
C ASN A 141 6.03 -15.97 -1.87
N ILE A 142 5.55 -15.06 -1.02
CA ILE A 142 6.35 -14.48 0.08
C ILE A 142 5.97 -14.97 1.47
N GLU A 143 4.75 -15.46 1.69
CA GLU A 143 4.22 -15.72 3.04
C GLU A 143 4.96 -16.81 3.83
N ASN A 144 5.65 -17.71 3.13
CA ASN A 144 6.43 -18.81 3.69
C ASN A 144 7.94 -18.52 3.75
N LEU A 145 8.37 -17.33 3.32
CA LEU A 145 9.77 -16.93 3.41
C LEU A 145 10.20 -16.75 4.86
N ARG A 146 11.50 -16.91 5.11
CA ARG A 146 12.05 -16.76 6.46
C ARG A 146 11.81 -15.35 7.00
N GLY A 147 11.25 -15.26 8.21
CA GLY A 147 10.85 -14.00 8.84
C GLY A 147 9.45 -13.51 8.45
N MET A 148 8.95 -13.85 7.26
CA MET A 148 7.58 -13.52 6.85
C MET A 148 6.52 -14.32 7.62
N SER A 149 6.86 -15.53 8.08
CA SER A 149 5.98 -16.35 8.94
C SER A 149 5.65 -15.70 10.28
N GLU A 150 6.45 -14.74 10.73
CA GLU A 150 6.26 -13.99 11.98
C GLU A 150 5.89 -12.53 11.72
N THR A 151 6.22 -12.01 10.54
CA THR A 151 5.87 -10.65 10.13
C THR A 151 4.43 -10.59 9.62
N GLN A 152 3.71 -9.57 10.04
CA GLN A 152 2.34 -9.36 9.64
C GLN A 152 2.21 -8.77 8.24
N LEU A 153 1.24 -9.26 7.46
CA LEU A 153 0.94 -8.73 6.13
C LEU A 153 -0.32 -7.88 6.17
N LEU A 154 -0.23 -6.66 5.64
CA LEU A 154 -1.38 -5.86 5.25
C LEU A 154 -1.59 -6.03 3.75
N VAL A 155 -2.62 -6.77 3.36
CA VAL A 155 -2.79 -7.27 1.99
C VAL A 155 -3.92 -6.54 1.26
N ILE A 156 -3.59 -5.97 0.12
CA ILE A 156 -4.57 -5.40 -0.80
C ILE A 156 -5.08 -6.52 -1.73
N ARG A 157 -6.39 -6.70 -1.77
CA ARG A 157 -7.06 -7.47 -2.82
C ARG A 157 -7.01 -6.69 -4.13
N HIS A 158 -5.98 -6.91 -4.93
CA HIS A 158 -5.80 -6.21 -6.20
C HIS A 158 -6.44 -6.98 -7.35
N VAL A 159 -6.24 -8.31 -7.43
CA VAL A 159 -6.72 -9.13 -8.56
C VAL A 159 -7.76 -10.17 -8.16
N ALA A 160 -7.69 -10.75 -6.96
CA ALA A 160 -8.62 -11.80 -6.57
C ALA A 160 -10.08 -11.29 -6.53
N PRO A 161 -11.06 -12.13 -6.89
CA PRO A 161 -12.47 -11.76 -6.79
C PRO A 161 -12.87 -11.59 -5.32
N ASN A 162 -13.91 -10.80 -5.07
CA ASN A 162 -14.58 -10.82 -3.78
C ASN A 162 -15.27 -12.18 -3.57
N ASN A 163 -15.35 -12.62 -2.31
CA ASN A 163 -16.00 -13.88 -1.97
C ASN A 163 -17.47 -13.88 -2.43
N GLY A 164 -17.91 -14.98 -3.03
CA GLY A 164 -19.29 -15.17 -3.48
C GLY A 164 -19.62 -14.58 -4.85
N ILE A 165 -18.71 -13.87 -5.51
CA ILE A 165 -18.93 -13.40 -6.89
C ILE A 165 -18.62 -14.56 -7.86
N PRO A 166 -19.57 -14.99 -8.72
CA PRO A 166 -19.33 -16.09 -9.66
C PRO A 166 -18.39 -15.68 -10.81
N PRO A 167 -17.63 -16.62 -11.40
CA PRO A 167 -16.72 -16.33 -12.51
C PRO A 167 -17.48 -15.91 -13.79
N PRO A 168 -16.89 -15.03 -14.61
CA PRO A 168 -17.46 -14.68 -15.90
C PRO A 168 -17.43 -15.88 -16.86
N LYS A 169 -18.30 -15.85 -17.88
CA LYS A 169 -18.34 -16.90 -18.91
C LYS A 169 -17.06 -17.00 -19.75
N LYS A 170 -16.33 -15.89 -19.86
CA LYS A 170 -15.08 -15.79 -20.61
C LYS A 170 -13.99 -15.23 -19.70
N HIS A 171 -12.84 -15.87 -19.73
CA HIS A 171 -11.64 -15.39 -19.07
C HIS A 171 -10.84 -14.52 -20.04
N PHE A 172 -10.42 -13.35 -19.58
CA PHE A 172 -9.55 -12.46 -20.33
C PHE A 172 -8.26 -12.30 -19.52
N PRO A 173 -7.08 -12.73 -20.04
CA PRO A 173 -5.80 -12.43 -19.41
C PRO A 173 -5.66 -10.92 -19.17
N ALA A 174 -4.82 -10.52 -18.22
CA ALA A 174 -4.65 -9.13 -17.78
C ALA A 174 -5.86 -8.47 -17.07
N ARG A 175 -7.08 -9.02 -17.23
CA ARG A 175 -8.30 -8.44 -16.66
C ARG A 175 -8.45 -8.77 -15.17
N ARG A 176 -8.99 -7.80 -14.43
CA ARG A 176 -9.36 -7.95 -13.02
C ARG A 176 -10.90 -7.99 -12.85
N PRO A 177 -11.43 -8.76 -11.89
CA PRO A 177 -10.71 -9.74 -11.07
C PRO A 177 -10.31 -11.00 -11.87
N SER A 178 -9.27 -11.70 -11.42
CA SER A 178 -8.87 -13.02 -11.94
C SER A 178 -9.32 -14.13 -10.99
N TYR A 179 -10.12 -15.06 -11.52
CA TYR A 179 -10.59 -16.25 -10.80
C TYR A 179 -9.54 -17.37 -10.76
N GLN A 180 -8.32 -17.09 -11.23
CA GLN A 180 -7.17 -18.00 -11.13
C GLN A 180 -6.42 -17.85 -9.79
N THR A 181 -6.81 -16.88 -8.96
CA THR A 181 -6.21 -16.61 -7.65
C THR A 181 -7.31 -16.33 -6.61
N SER A 182 -6.95 -16.48 -5.35
CA SER A 182 -7.73 -16.13 -4.16
C SER A 182 -6.94 -15.16 -3.29
N LEU A 183 -7.63 -14.47 -2.37
CA LEU A 183 -6.98 -13.81 -1.25
C LEU A 183 -7.18 -14.67 0.00
N ASP A 184 -6.15 -15.43 0.34
CA ASP A 184 -6.10 -16.25 1.54
C ASP A 184 -5.31 -15.51 2.63
N LEU A 185 -5.93 -15.26 3.78
CA LEU A 185 -5.30 -14.58 4.92
C LEU A 185 -4.92 -15.61 5.99
N ARG A 186 -3.70 -15.50 6.54
CA ARG A 186 -3.28 -16.29 7.70
C ARG A 186 -4.07 -15.81 8.92
N ASN A 187 -4.82 -16.73 9.56
CA ASN A 187 -5.74 -16.39 10.64
C ASN A 187 -5.00 -15.71 11.81
N GLY A 188 -5.52 -14.57 12.27
CA GLY A 188 -4.94 -13.79 13.36
C GLY A 188 -3.60 -13.13 13.04
N GLN A 189 -3.12 -13.24 11.80
CA GLN A 189 -1.87 -12.67 11.35
C GLN A 189 -2.14 -11.68 10.22
N ASP A 190 -2.56 -12.12 9.04
CA ASP A 190 -2.72 -11.20 7.91
C ASP A 190 -4.01 -10.39 7.99
N TRP A 191 -3.96 -9.14 7.54
CA TRP A 191 -5.09 -8.22 7.49
C TRP A 191 -5.45 -7.88 6.06
N GLU A 192 -6.75 -7.88 5.75
CA GLU A 192 -7.24 -7.37 4.48
C GLU A 192 -7.35 -5.85 4.55
N TRP A 193 -6.67 -5.18 3.61
CA TRP A 193 -6.62 -3.72 3.53
C TRP A 193 -8.00 -3.07 3.53
N SER A 194 -8.95 -3.58 2.74
CA SER A 194 -10.30 -2.98 2.63
C SER A 194 -11.05 -3.02 3.96
N THR A 195 -10.96 -4.13 4.70
CA THR A 195 -11.56 -4.29 6.04
C THR A 195 -10.95 -3.29 7.01
N VAL A 196 -9.61 -3.19 7.05
CA VAL A 196 -8.93 -2.21 7.90
C VAL A 196 -9.34 -0.77 7.56
N MET A 197 -9.41 -0.43 6.28
CA MET A 197 -9.80 0.91 5.86
C MET A 197 -11.28 1.22 6.12
N ALA A 198 -12.17 0.21 6.12
CA ALA A 198 -13.59 0.41 6.39
C ALA A 198 -13.84 0.85 7.83
N ASP A 199 -13.04 0.36 8.78
CA ASP A 199 -13.13 0.68 10.20
C ASP A 199 -12.43 2.00 10.58
N ILE A 200 -11.75 2.65 9.63
CA ILE A 200 -11.04 3.92 9.84
C ILE A 200 -11.92 5.09 9.42
N ASP A 201 -12.34 5.86 10.42
CA ASP A 201 -12.93 7.18 10.24
C ASP A 201 -11.85 8.26 10.18
N VAL A 202 -11.98 9.17 9.22
CA VAL A 202 -11.19 10.40 9.13
C VAL A 202 -12.13 11.58 9.29
N GLU A 203 -11.95 12.37 10.35
CA GLU A 203 -12.77 13.57 10.57
C GLU A 203 -12.57 14.58 9.43
N GLU A 204 -13.60 15.38 9.14
CA GLU A 204 -13.49 16.54 8.23
C GLU A 204 -12.37 17.46 8.71
N ASN A 205 -11.58 18.00 7.78
CA ASN A 205 -10.42 18.85 8.08
C ASN A 205 -10.85 20.09 8.86
N LYS A 206 -10.70 20.07 10.18
CA LYS A 206 -10.47 21.29 10.95
C LYS A 206 -8.98 21.53 10.87
N TYR A 207 -8.55 22.42 10.00
CA TYR A 207 -7.20 23.00 10.11
C TYR A 207 -7.15 23.80 11.42
N SER A 208 -6.94 23.13 12.55
CA SER A 208 -6.52 23.77 13.78
C SER A 208 -5.02 24.00 13.66
N GLU A 209 -4.64 25.25 13.41
CA GLU A 209 -3.28 25.75 13.63
C GLU A 209 -2.89 25.48 15.09
N GLY A 210 -2.33 24.30 15.40
CA GLY A 210 -1.91 24.00 16.76
C GLY A 210 -1.79 22.54 17.19
N ASP A 211 -2.20 21.55 16.38
CA ASP A 211 -1.87 20.16 16.74
C ASP A 211 -0.37 19.94 16.54
N ASP A 212 0.29 19.34 17.53
CA ASP A 212 1.71 18.99 17.55
C ASP A 212 2.04 18.00 16.42
N GLU A 213 2.09 18.50 15.18
CA GLU A 213 2.43 17.76 13.98
C GLU A 213 3.89 17.32 14.09
N PHE A 214 4.12 16.01 14.10
CA PHE A 214 5.46 15.42 14.09
C PHE A 214 6.29 15.99 12.92
N LYS A 215 7.49 16.52 13.22
CA LYS A 215 8.35 17.19 12.25
C LYS A 215 9.60 16.36 12.00
N TRP A 216 9.58 15.62 10.89
CA TRP A 216 10.81 15.14 10.26
C TRP A 216 11.76 16.31 9.96
N ASN A 217 13.04 16.09 10.29
CA ASN A 217 14.15 16.93 9.90
C ASN A 217 14.60 16.57 8.48
N ASP A 218 15.28 17.49 7.80
CA ASP A 218 15.72 17.29 6.41
C ASP A 218 16.81 16.20 6.25
N GLU A 219 17.40 15.75 7.36
CA GLU A 219 18.43 14.70 7.40
C GLU A 219 17.86 13.30 7.72
N ASP A 220 16.57 13.19 8.08
CA ASP A 220 15.97 11.92 8.49
C ASP A 220 15.69 11.01 7.28
N ILE A 221 16.05 9.73 7.39
CA ILE A 221 15.75 8.74 6.35
C ILE A 221 14.27 8.38 6.43
N VAL A 222 13.53 8.80 5.41
CA VAL A 222 12.07 8.63 5.35
C VAL A 222 11.64 7.50 4.40
N VAL A 223 12.44 7.28 3.36
CA VAL A 223 12.20 6.25 2.35
C VAL A 223 13.54 5.61 2.00
N LYS A 224 13.57 4.27 2.01
CA LYS A 224 14.66 3.47 1.50
C LYS A 224 14.15 2.67 0.31
N MET A 225 14.64 2.98 -0.89
CA MET A 225 14.39 2.18 -2.09
C MET A 225 15.44 1.07 -2.14
N VAL A 226 15.00 -0.17 -2.33
CA VAL A 226 15.87 -1.34 -2.47
C VAL A 226 15.76 -1.83 -3.91
N ASP A 227 16.90 -1.99 -4.58
CA ASP A 227 16.98 -2.48 -5.95
C ASP A 227 17.31 -3.98 -6.01
N GLU A 228 17.47 -4.51 -7.23
CA GLU A 228 17.77 -5.93 -7.47
C GLU A 228 19.13 -6.41 -6.90
N MET A 229 20.00 -5.50 -6.49
CA MET A 229 21.31 -5.80 -5.90
C MET A 229 21.30 -5.75 -4.36
N GLY A 230 20.24 -5.18 -3.76
CA GLY A 230 20.01 -5.14 -2.31
C GLY A 230 20.41 -3.84 -1.62
#